data_AF-I4DMR9-F1
#
_entry.id   AF-I4DMR9-F1
#
_cell.length_a   1.000
_cell.length_b   1.000
_cell.length_c   1.000
_cell.angle_alpha   90.00
_cell.angle_beta   90.00
_cell.angle_gamma   90.00
#
_symmetry.space_group_name_H-M   'P 1'
#
loop_
_entity.id
_entity.type
_entity.pdbx_description
1 polymer ?
#
loop_
_entity_poly.entity_id
_entity_poly.type
_entity_poly.pdbx_seq_one_letter_code
_entity_poly.pdbx_strand_id
1 'polypeptide(L)'
;MYADVSLLVRFAQLERGCGAAERAAALLDHVLAAYPHRVDVAALYVDMLIKSNDIEQIRQLMERMTSQKLPARKMKVLFKKWIEVEEKIGNHQQVENIRKRAVEFIEKAQF
;
A
#
# COMPACT_ATOMS: atom_id res chain seq x y z
N MET A 1 -15.02 1.78 -20.15
CA MET A 1 -15.51 2.78 -19.17
C MET A 1 -14.54 2.76 -18.00
N TYR A 2 -13.47 3.54 -18.08
CA TYR A 2 -12.41 3.57 -17.07
C TYR A 2 -12.90 4.44 -15.92
N ALA A 3 -13.48 3.84 -14.88
CA ALA A 3 -13.77 4.58 -13.66
C ALA A 3 -12.45 5.17 -13.15
N ASP A 4 -12.39 6.49 -13.24
CA ASP A 4 -11.17 7.27 -13.37
C ASP A 4 -10.36 7.18 -12.07
N VAL A 5 -9.12 6.69 -12.14
CA VAL A 5 -8.21 6.67 -10.98
C VAL A 5 -8.02 8.07 -10.39
N SER A 6 -8.24 9.11 -11.21
CA SER A 6 -8.32 10.50 -10.77
C SER A 6 -9.45 10.77 -9.77
N LEU A 7 -10.59 10.06 -9.87
CA LEU A 7 -11.71 10.13 -8.93
C LEU A 7 -11.31 9.59 -7.55
N LEU A 8 -10.50 8.53 -7.52
CA LEU A 8 -10.00 7.92 -6.27
C LEU A 8 -8.97 8.80 -5.56
N VAL A 9 -8.09 9.45 -6.32
CA VAL A 9 -7.17 10.45 -5.77
C VAL A 9 -7.95 11.63 -5.19
N ARG A 10 -8.99 12.10 -5.89
CA ARG A 10 -9.90 13.14 -5.37
C ARG A 10 -10.69 12.67 -4.15
N PHE A 11 -11.14 11.42 -4.12
CA PHE A 11 -11.84 10.82 -2.98
C PHE A 11 -10.96 10.73 -1.74
N ALA A 12 -9.72 10.26 -1.89
CA ALA A 12 -8.76 10.20 -0.78
C ALA A 12 -8.43 11.60 -0.24
N GLN A 13 -8.34 12.61 -1.09
CA GLN A 13 -8.18 14.00 -0.67
C GLN A 13 -9.42 14.54 0.09
N LEU A 14 -10.62 14.19 -0.37
CA LEU A 14 -11.89 14.56 0.26
C LEU A 14 -12.08 13.88 1.62
N GLU A 15 -11.82 12.59 1.73
CA GLU A 15 -12.01 11.85 2.99
C GLU A 15 -10.96 12.20 4.04
N ARG A 16 -9.77 12.63 3.61
CA ARG A 16 -8.78 13.26 4.49
C ARG A 16 -9.32 14.52 5.16
N GLY A 17 -10.28 15.22 4.55
CA GLY A 17 -10.96 16.40 5.11
C GLY A 17 -12.27 16.10 5.85
N CYS A 18 -12.93 14.96 5.59
CA CYS A 18 -14.29 14.70 6.07
C CYS A 18 -14.39 13.80 7.32
N GLY A 19 -13.27 13.23 7.80
CA GLY A 19 -13.22 12.48 9.07
C GLY A 19 -13.85 11.08 9.05
N ALA A 20 -14.28 10.58 7.89
CA ALA A 20 -14.92 9.26 7.74
C ALA A 20 -13.95 8.21 7.19
N ALA A 21 -12.86 7.92 7.92
CA ALA A 21 -11.80 7.02 7.46
C ALA A 21 -12.25 5.57 7.17
N GLU A 22 -13.28 5.06 7.86
CA GLU A 22 -13.79 3.70 7.64
C GLU A 22 -14.43 3.51 6.26
N ARG A 23 -15.19 4.50 5.76
CA ARG A 23 -15.82 4.39 4.42
C ARG A 23 -14.75 4.44 3.34
N ALA A 24 -13.74 5.27 3.56
CA ALA A 24 -12.59 5.40 2.71
C ALA A 24 -11.82 4.07 2.58
N ALA A 25 -11.59 3.40 3.70
CA ALA A 25 -10.94 2.10 3.74
C ALA A 25 -11.70 1.04 2.95
N ALA A 26 -13.02 0.90 3.19
CA ALA A 26 -13.86 -0.06 2.48
C ALA A 26 -13.89 0.17 0.96
N LEU A 27 -13.92 1.43 0.53
CA LEU A 27 -13.95 1.79 -0.89
C LEU A 27 -12.59 1.53 -1.55
N LEU A 28 -11.49 1.85 -0.87
CA LEU A 28 -10.12 1.55 -1.34
C LEU A 28 -9.87 0.04 -1.43
N ASP A 29 -10.37 -0.76 -0.48
CA ASP A 29 -10.24 -2.21 -0.52
C ASP A 29 -10.95 -2.82 -1.74
N HIS A 30 -12.19 -2.38 -2.00
CA HIS A 30 -12.96 -2.81 -3.17
C HIS A 30 -12.25 -2.42 -4.48
N VAL A 31 -11.66 -1.22 -4.52
CA VAL A 31 -10.90 -0.74 -5.68
C VAL A 31 -9.63 -1.54 -5.88
N LEU A 32 -8.89 -1.86 -4.82
CA LEU A 32 -7.69 -2.69 -4.92
C LEU A 32 -8.03 -4.14 -5.26
N ALA A 33 -9.24 -4.62 -4.96
CA ALA A 33 -9.72 -5.92 -5.43
C ALA A 33 -9.96 -5.88 -6.95
N ALA A 34 -10.51 -4.79 -7.48
CA ALA A 34 -10.73 -4.61 -8.91
C ALA A 34 -9.46 -4.23 -9.70
N TYR A 35 -8.56 -3.45 -9.10
CA TYR A 35 -7.39 -2.84 -9.76
C TYR A 35 -6.11 -2.96 -8.92
N PRO A 36 -5.58 -4.17 -8.74
CA PRO A 36 -4.44 -4.41 -7.86
C PRO A 36 -3.10 -3.90 -8.43
N HIS A 37 -3.05 -3.49 -9.71
CA HIS A 37 -1.87 -2.90 -10.34
C HIS A 37 -1.63 -1.41 -9.96
N ARG A 38 -2.56 -0.80 -9.22
CA ARG A 38 -2.53 0.63 -8.86
C ARG A 38 -1.83 0.86 -7.52
N VAL A 39 -0.51 0.97 -7.60
CA VAL A 39 0.38 1.30 -6.46
C VAL A 39 0.03 2.64 -5.81
N ASP A 40 -0.46 3.62 -6.60
CA ASP A 40 -0.89 4.92 -6.09
C ASP A 40 -2.05 4.80 -5.09
N VAL A 41 -3.01 3.91 -5.35
CA VAL A 41 -4.16 3.65 -4.48
C VAL A 41 -3.72 2.94 -3.20
N ALA A 42 -2.82 1.96 -3.33
CA ALA A 42 -2.25 1.28 -2.16
C ALA A 42 -1.48 2.24 -1.26
N ALA A 43 -0.69 3.16 -1.83
CA ALA A 43 0.04 4.16 -1.05
C ALA A 43 -0.92 5.06 -0.24
N LEU A 44 -2.02 5.52 -0.85
CA LEU A 44 -3.07 6.28 -0.15
C LEU A 44 -3.73 5.48 0.96
N TYR A 45 -4.01 4.19 0.70
CA TYR A 45 -4.62 3.33 1.70
C TYR A 45 -3.70 3.08 2.89
N VAL A 46 -2.41 2.85 2.65
CA VAL A 46 -1.38 2.76 3.71
C VAL A 46 -1.32 4.05 4.52
N ASP A 47 -1.25 5.22 3.88
CA ASP A 47 -1.24 6.51 4.57
C ASP A 47 -2.48 6.74 5.46
N MET A 48 -3.63 6.17 5.08
CA MET A 48 -4.85 6.19 5.89
C MET A 48 -4.78 5.23 7.08
N LEU A 49 -4.35 3.99 6.86
CA LEU A 49 -4.22 2.99 7.93
C LEU A 49 -3.18 3.39 8.98
N ILE A 50 -2.13 4.12 8.58
CA ILE A 50 -1.17 4.71 9.53
C ILE A 50 -1.88 5.65 10.51
N LYS A 51 -2.87 6.43 10.04
CA LYS A 51 -3.63 7.34 10.91
C LYS A 51 -4.56 6.59 11.86
N SER A 52 -5.16 5.50 11.39
CA SER A 52 -6.01 4.63 12.23
C SER A 52 -5.19 3.71 13.14
N ASN A 53 -3.86 3.65 12.94
CA ASN A 53 -2.92 2.79 13.66
C ASN A 53 -3.19 1.29 13.45
N ASP A 54 -3.80 0.93 12.31
CA ASP A 54 -4.17 -0.43 11.91
C ASP A 54 -3.00 -1.14 11.20
N ILE A 55 -2.02 -1.56 11.99
CA ILE A 55 -0.77 -2.15 11.51
C ILE A 55 -1.01 -3.49 10.79
N GLU A 56 -1.96 -4.29 11.26
CA GLU A 56 -2.27 -5.60 10.67
C GLU A 56 -2.79 -5.46 9.23
N GLN A 57 -3.69 -4.51 8.99
CA GLN A 57 -4.21 -4.22 7.65
C GLN A 57 -3.12 -3.68 6.73
N ILE A 58 -2.21 -2.83 7.22
CA ILE A 58 -1.06 -2.36 6.44
C ILE A 58 -0.25 -3.55 5.95
N ARG A 59 0.05 -4.52 6.83
CA ARG A 59 0.85 -5.70 6.47
C ARG A 59 0.14 -6.58 5.45
N GLN A 60 -1.15 -6.86 5.64
CA GLN A 60 -1.93 -7.64 4.67
C GLN A 60 -1.97 -6.96 3.31
N LEU A 61 -2.17 -5.64 3.28
CA LEU A 61 -2.19 -4.88 2.04
C LEU A 61 -0.85 -4.94 1.32
N MET A 62 0.23 -4.68 2.05
CA MET A 62 1.58 -4.65 1.47
C MET A 62 2.00 -6.04 1.01
N GLU A 63 1.70 -7.10 1.76
CA GLU A 63 1.95 -8.48 1.33
C GLU A 63 1.20 -8.80 0.03
N ARG A 64 -0.08 -8.42 -0.06
CA ARG A 64 -0.89 -8.59 -1.27
C ARG A 64 -0.34 -7.79 -2.46
N MET A 65 0.12 -6.57 -2.23
CA MET A 65 0.76 -5.74 -3.27
C MET A 65 2.11 -6.31 -3.70
N THR A 66 2.90 -6.85 -2.78
CA THR A 66 4.19 -7.50 -3.09
C THR A 66 4.02 -8.85 -3.77
N SER A 67 2.85 -9.49 -3.65
CA SER A 67 2.53 -10.73 -4.38
C SER A 67 2.04 -10.46 -5.81
N GLN A 68 1.74 -9.21 -6.15
CA GLN A 68 1.38 -8.82 -7.50
C GLN A 68 2.60 -8.73 -8.41
N LYS A 69 2.43 -9.06 -9.70
CA LYS A 69 3.44 -8.82 -10.74
C LYS A 69 3.51 -7.33 -11.08
N LEU A 70 4.17 -6.56 -10.23
CA LEU A 70 4.45 -5.15 -10.44
C LEU A 70 5.85 -4.97 -11.03
N PRO A 71 6.06 -3.94 -11.87
CA PRO A 71 7.38 -3.64 -12.40
C PRO A 71 8.35 -3.27 -11.26
N ALA A 72 9.60 -3.74 -11.35
CA ALA A 72 10.62 -3.59 -10.30
C ALA A 72 10.79 -2.16 -9.78
N ARG A 73 10.61 -1.15 -10.64
CA ARG A 73 10.63 0.28 -10.25
C ARG A 73 9.56 0.61 -9.21
N LYS A 74 8.32 0.13 -9.40
CA LYS A 74 7.22 0.40 -8.47
C LYS A 74 7.36 -0.43 -7.19
N MET A 75 7.80 -1.68 -7.30
CA MET A 75 8.08 -2.52 -6.14
C MET A 75 9.10 -1.89 -5.20
N LYS A 76 10.22 -1.37 -5.73
CA LYS A 76 11.22 -0.68 -4.91
C LYS A 76 10.63 0.49 -4.12
N VAL A 77 9.76 1.29 -4.74
CA VAL A 77 9.09 2.41 -4.05
C VAL A 77 8.14 1.90 -2.97
N LEU A 78 7.36 0.86 -3.26
CA LEU A 78 6.43 0.24 -2.31
C LEU A 78 7.17 -0.33 -1.09
N PHE A 79 8.22 -1.13 -1.31
CA PHE A 79 9.03 -1.70 -0.23
C PHE A 79 9.72 -0.63 0.62
N LYS A 80 10.25 0.43 0.00
CA LYS A 80 10.86 1.54 0.73
C LYS A 80 9.83 2.23 1.64
N LYS A 81 8.65 2.55 1.09
CA LYS A 81 7.55 3.13 1.86
C LYS A 81 7.13 2.19 2.99
N TRP A 82 7.07 0.87 2.77
CA TRP A 82 6.76 -0.10 3.82
C TRP A 82 7.73 -0.02 4.99
N ILE A 83 9.03 -0.02 4.69
CA ILE A 83 10.09 0.05 5.69
C ILE A 83 9.98 1.33 6.50
N GLU A 84 9.77 2.48 5.85
CA GLU A 84 9.60 3.77 6.54
C GLU A 84 8.39 3.76 7.49
N VAL A 85 7.30 3.08 7.12
CA VAL A 85 6.11 2.95 7.95
C VAL A 85 6.37 2.04 9.14
N GLU A 86 6.97 0.88 8.91
CA GLU A 86 7.24 -0.11 9.94
C GLU A 86 8.34 0.34 10.93
N GLU A 87 9.29 1.16 10.46
CA GLU A 87 10.28 1.85 11.29
C GLU A 87 9.62 2.91 12.18
N LYS A 88 8.63 3.66 11.67
CA LYS A 88 7.82 4.59 12.48
C LYS A 88 6.98 3.89 13.54
N ILE A 89 6.50 2.69 13.24
CA ILE A 89 5.76 1.85 14.20
C ILE A 89 6.71 1.27 15.26
N GLY A 90 8.02 1.22 15.00
CA GLY A 90 9.05 0.70 15.91
C GLY A 90 9.26 -0.81 15.82
N ASN A 91 8.82 -1.46 14.74
CA ASN A 91 8.92 -2.91 14.59
C ASN A 91 10.14 -3.32 13.74
N HIS A 92 11.32 -3.31 14.36
CA HIS A 92 12.60 -3.60 13.71
C HIS A 92 12.68 -5.00 13.09
N GLN A 93 12.04 -6.01 13.70
CA GLN A 93 12.02 -7.38 13.16
C GLN A 93 11.30 -7.44 11.81
N GLN A 94 10.17 -6.73 11.69
CA GLN A 94 9.42 -6.67 10.44
C GLN A 94 10.16 -5.88 9.38
N VAL A 95 10.80 -4.77 9.73
CA VAL A 95 11.66 -4.01 8.80
C VAL A 95 12.71 -4.91 8.15
N GLU A 96 13.40 -5.74 8.94
CA GLU A 96 14.44 -6.63 8.42
C GLU A 96 13.85 -7.72 7.50
N ASN A 97 12.69 -8.26 7.88
CA ASN A 97 12.00 -9.29 7.11
C ASN A 97 11.49 -8.74 5.76
N ILE A 98 10.92 -7.53 5.77
CA ILE A 98 10.47 -6.81 4.58
C ILE A 98 11.67 -6.52 3.66
N ARG A 99 12.81 -6.11 4.23
CA ARG A 99 14.03 -5.83 3.46
C ARG A 99 14.56 -7.08 2.76
N LYS A 100 14.57 -8.24 3.43
CA LYS A 100 14.93 -9.53 2.82
C LYS A 100 13.96 -9.91 1.70
N ARG A 101 12.65 -9.81 1.95
CA ARG A 101 11.61 -10.05 0.92
C ARG A 101 11.75 -9.11 -0.28
N ALA A 102 12.09 -7.84 -0.05
CA ALA A 102 12.28 -6.87 -1.12
C ALA A 102 13.42 -7.28 -2.06
N VAL A 103 14.55 -7.71 -1.50
CA VAL A 103 15.71 -8.17 -2.27
C VAL A 103 15.36 -9.44 -3.05
N GLU A 104 14.78 -10.45 -2.38
CA GLU A 104 14.40 -11.71 -3.03
C GLU A 104 13.36 -11.48 -4.15
N PHE A 105 12.41 -10.57 -3.95
CA PHE A 105 11.43 -10.23 -4.97
C PHE A 105 12.06 -9.54 -6.17
N ILE A 106 13.00 -8.61 -5.95
CA ILE A 106 13.71 -7.92 -7.04
C ILE A 106 14.58 -8.91 -7.83
N GLU A 107 15.29 -9.81 -7.15
CA GLU A 107 16.09 -10.86 -7.79
C GLU A 107 15.21 -11.81 -8.63
N LYS A 108 14.09 -12.27 -8.09
CA LYS A 108 13.12 -13.10 -8.83
C LYS A 108 12.43 -12.37 -9.98
N ALA A 109 12.21 -11.06 -9.85
CA ALA A 109 11.58 -10.24 -10.89
C ALA A 109 12.55 -9.79 -12.00
N GLN A 110 13.85 -10.06 -11.85
CA GLN A 110 14.89 -9.74 -12.83
C GLN A 110 15.17 -10.89 -13.83
N PHE A 111 14.51 -12.05 -13.64
CA PHE A 111 14.56 -13.22 -14.52
C PHE A 111 13.31 -13.38 -15.38
#